data_AF-A0A162REX3-F1
#
_entry.id   AF-A0A162REX3-F1
#
_cell.length_a   1.000
_cell.length_b   1.000
_cell.length_c   1.000
_cell.angle_alpha   90.00
_cell.angle_beta   90.00
_cell.angle_gamma   90.00
#
_symmetry.space_group_name_H-M   'P 1'
#
loop_
_entity.id
_entity.type
_entity.pdbx_description
1 polymer ?
#
loop_
_entity_poly.entity_id
_entity_poly.type
_entity_poly.pdbx_seq_one_letter_code
_entity_poly.pdbx_strand_id
1 'polypeptide(L)'
;MASIAVLGYGTVGTGIAELINKNKERFKKFTGEDLKISNILVRDLEKHKDKKDYELLTDDINHIFEESVDIVVEVMGGINPAYEYVKSL
;
A
#
# COMPACT_ATOMS: atom_id res chain seq x y z
N MET A 1 -12.46 -5.09 -9.38
CA MET A 1 -11.90 -4.00 -8.58
C MET A 1 -10.60 -4.56 -8.04
N ALA A 2 -9.48 -4.00 -8.46
CA ALA A 2 -8.18 -4.49 -8.05
C ALA A 2 -7.78 -3.91 -6.69
N SER A 3 -7.38 -4.79 -5.77
CA SER A 3 -6.89 -4.48 -4.45
C SER A 3 -5.38 -4.30 -4.47
N ILE A 4 -4.90 -3.21 -3.88
CA ILE A 4 -3.49 -2.83 -3.86
C ILE A 4 -3.02 -2.72 -2.42
N ALA A 5 -1.93 -3.42 -2.09
CA ALA A 5 -1.17 -3.18 -0.86
C ALA A 5 0.09 -2.37 -1.16
N VAL A 6 0.43 -1.45 -0.26
CA VAL A 6 1.64 -0.63 -0.38
C VAL A 6 2.58 -0.95 0.77
N LEU A 7 3.79 -1.43 0.49
CA LEU A 7 4.81 -1.62 1.51
C LEU A 7 5.63 -0.34 1.62
N GLY A 8 5.41 0.43 2.69
CA GLY A 8 6.13 1.67 2.97
C GLY A 8 5.29 2.92 2.77
N TYR A 9 5.35 3.82 3.74
CA TYR A 9 4.57 5.06 3.77
C TYR A 9 5.46 6.31 3.95
N GLY A 10 6.58 6.33 3.23
CA GLY A 10 7.45 7.50 3.08
C GLY A 10 6.94 8.48 2.03
N THR A 11 7.84 9.30 1.47
CA THR A 11 7.50 10.25 0.40
C THR A 11 6.84 9.58 -0.80
N VAL A 12 7.40 8.46 -1.26
CA VAL A 12 6.89 7.73 -2.44
C VAL A 12 5.56 7.04 -2.13
N GLY A 13 5.48 6.27 -1.04
CA GLY A 13 4.26 5.56 -0.64
C GLY A 13 3.07 6.48 -0.40
N THR A 14 3.29 7.62 0.27
CA THR A 14 2.25 8.64 0.45
C THR A 14 1.79 9.19 -0.90
N GLY A 15 2.72 9.51 -1.80
CA GLY A 15 2.41 10.00 -3.14
C GLY A 15 1.58 9.02 -3.96
N ILE A 16 1.86 7.72 -3.87
CA ILE A 16 1.06 6.65 -4.50
C ILE A 16 -0.36 6.66 -3.94
N ALA A 17 -0.51 6.67 -2.61
CA ALA A 17 -1.81 6.71 -1.95
C ALA A 17 -2.64 7.92 -2.39
N GLU A 18 -2.02 9.10 -2.45
CA GLU A 18 -2.69 10.30 -2.96
C GLU A 18 -3.09 10.19 -4.43
N LEU A 19 -2.20 9.66 -5.27
CA LEU A 19 -2.40 9.60 -6.71
C LEU A 19 -3.57 8.71 -7.05
N ILE A 20 -3.64 7.52 -6.44
CA ILE A 20 -4.74 6.55 -6.63
C ILE A 20 -6.05 7.21 -6.19
N ASN A 21 -6.08 7.82 -5.00
CA ASN A 21 -7.29 8.44 -4.48
C ASN A 21 -7.77 9.65 -5.30
N LYS A 22 -6.87 10.49 -5.79
CA LYS A 22 -7.20 11.68 -6.59
C LYS A 22 -7.60 11.35 -8.04
N ASN A 23 -7.18 10.21 -8.58
CA ASN A 23 -7.32 9.88 -10.00
C ASN A 23 -8.14 8.60 -10.27
N LYS A 24 -9.05 8.22 -9.36
CA LYS A 24 -9.85 6.98 -9.46
C LYS A 24 -10.50 6.80 -10.84
N GLU A 25 -11.20 7.82 -11.34
CA GLU A 25 -11.86 7.77 -12.66
C GLU A 25 -10.88 7.58 -13.82
N ARG A 26 -9.70 8.21 -13.73
CA ARG A 26 -8.65 8.05 -14.74
C ARG A 26 -8.14 6.62 -14.73
N PHE A 27 -7.82 6.06 -13.57
CA PHE A 27 -7.35 4.68 -13.48
C PHE A 27 -8.41 3.68 -13.93
N LYS A 28 -9.68 3.88 -13.56
CA LYS A 28 -10.79 3.06 -14.04
C LYS A 28 -10.90 3.04 -15.56
N LYS A 29 -10.76 4.21 -16.19
CA LYS A 29 -10.77 4.32 -17.66
C LYS A 29 -9.60 3.57 -18.32
N PHE A 30 -8.43 3.52 -17.70
CA PHE A 30 -7.25 2.84 -18.25
C PHE A 30 -7.21 1.34 -17.99
N THR A 31 -7.61 0.92 -16.79
CA THR A 31 -7.53 -0.48 -16.35
C THR A 31 -8.81 -1.26 -16.63
N GLY A 32 -9.93 -0.57 -16.83
CA GLY A 32 -11.25 -1.18 -16.96
C GLY A 32 -11.93 -1.49 -15.61
N GLU A 33 -11.27 -1.21 -14.48
CA GLU A 33 -11.80 -1.49 -13.14
C GLU A 33 -11.37 -0.46 -12.08
N ASP A 34 -12.09 -0.41 -10.97
CA ASP A 34 -11.72 0.44 -9.84
C ASP A 34 -10.45 -0.08 -9.15
N LEU A 35 -9.58 0.85 -8.72
CA LEU A 35 -8.43 0.55 -7.87
C LEU A 35 -8.75 0.95 -6.42
N LYS A 36 -8.43 0.08 -5.47
CA LYS A 36 -8.58 0.34 -4.04
C LYS A 36 -7.29 -0.03 -3.32
N ILE A 37 -6.84 0.83 -2.42
CA ILE A 37 -5.78 0.49 -1.47
C ILE A 37 -6.43 -0.28 -0.31
N SER A 38 -5.98 -1.51 -0.06
CA SER A 38 -6.42 -2.26 1.12
C SER A 38 -5.59 -1.88 2.33
N ASN A 39 -4.28 -2.14 2.27
CA ASN A 39 -3.37 -1.97 3.39
C ASN A 39 -2.09 -1.22 2.99
N ILE A 40 -1.52 -0.48 3.93
CA ILE A 40 -0.23 0.20 3.79
C ILE A 40 0.66 -0.18 4.97
N LEU A 41 1.75 -0.88 4.69
CA LEU A 41 2.68 -1.31 5.72
C LEU A 41 3.60 -0.16 6.17
N VAL A 42 3.68 0.06 7.48
CA VAL A 42 4.63 0.96 8.15
C VAL A 42 5.39 0.22 9.24
N ARG A 43 6.46 0.81 9.77
CA ARG A 43 7.19 0.24 10.92
C ARG A 43 6.67 0.74 12.27
N ASP A 44 5.98 1.87 12.27
CA ASP A 44 5.56 2.59 13.46
C ASP A 44 4.27 3.35 13.13
N LEU A 45 3.15 2.88 13.65
CA LEU A 45 1.84 3.50 13.46
C LEU A 45 1.75 4.87 14.14
N GLU A 46 2.34 5.04 15.31
CA GLU A 46 2.28 6.28 16.09
C GLU A 46 2.90 7.45 15.33
N LYS A 47 3.97 7.20 14.57
CA LYS A 47 4.59 8.20 13.68
C LYS A 47 3.61 8.77 12.64
N HIS A 48 2.55 8.04 12.31
CA HIS A 48 1.61 8.37 11.24
C HIS A 48 0.17 8.57 11.71
N LYS A 49 -0.10 8.65 13.01
CA LYS A 49 -1.46 8.79 13.58
C LYS A 49 -2.30 9.94 13.05
N ASP A 50 -1.67 11.05 12.68
CA ASP A 50 -2.36 12.24 12.16
C ASP A 50 -2.51 12.22 10.62
N LYS A 51 -2.18 11.11 9.96
CA LYS A 51 -2.26 10.98 8.50
C LYS A 51 -3.67 10.58 8.08
N LYS A 52 -4.15 11.16 6.97
CA LYS A 52 -5.50 10.89 6.42
C LYS A 52 -5.77 9.41 6.12
N ASP A 53 -4.73 8.65 5.76
CA ASP A 53 -4.83 7.24 5.41
C ASP A 53 -4.52 6.31 6.60
N TYR A 54 -4.55 6.84 7.85
CA TYR A 54 -4.20 6.10 9.07
C TYR A 54 -4.97 4.79 9.22
N GLU A 55 -6.26 4.77 8.85
CA GLU A 55 -7.11 3.58 8.93
C GLU A 55 -6.67 2.44 7.99
N LEU A 56 -5.85 2.75 6.97
CA LEU A 56 -5.29 1.76 6.05
C LEU A 56 -3.87 1.32 6.49
N LEU A 57 -3.29 1.97 7.50
CA LEU A 57 -1.94 1.65 7.94
C LEU A 57 -1.94 0.42 8.83
N THR A 58 -0.94 -0.42 8.64
CA THR A 58 -0.65 -1.55 9.53
C THR A 58 0.85 -1.68 9.72
N ASP A 59 1.28 -2.21 10.86
CA ASP A 59 2.66 -2.62 11.13
C ASP A 59 2.86 -4.14 11.07
N ASP A 60 1.82 -4.89 10.70
CA ASP A 60 1.85 -6.33 10.50
C ASP A 60 1.74 -6.70 9.01
N ILE A 61 2.80 -7.31 8.47
CA ILE A 61 2.83 -7.79 7.08
C ILE A 61 1.84 -8.94 6.85
N ASN A 62 1.47 -9.69 7.88
CA ASN A 62 0.54 -10.82 7.73
C ASN A 62 -0.83 -10.37 7.24
N HIS A 63 -1.28 -9.16 7.59
CA HIS A 63 -2.52 -8.60 7.03
C HIS A 63 -2.48 -8.46 5.50
N ILE A 64 -1.30 -8.37 4.88
CA ILE A 64 -1.16 -8.31 3.42
C ILE A 64 -1.08 -9.72 2.83
N PHE A 65 -0.45 -10.66 3.53
CA PHE A 65 -0.35 -12.07 3.09
C PHE A 65 -1.68 -12.82 3.21
N GLU A 66 -2.48 -12.53 4.24
CA GLU A 66 -3.77 -13.17 4.49
C GLU A 66 -4.89 -12.56 3.65
N GLU A 67 -4.74 -11.31 3.22
CA GLU A 67 -5.65 -10.67 2.29
C GLU A 67 -5.41 -11.13 0.85
N SER A 68 -6.49 -11.31 0.10
CA SER A 68 -6.42 -11.50 -1.36
C SER A 68 -6.11 -10.16 -2.02
N VAL A 69 -4.84 -9.80 -2.10
CA VAL A 69 -4.34 -8.60 -2.76
C VAL A 69 -3.92 -8.92 -4.20
N ASP A 70 -4.32 -8.09 -5.17
CA ASP A 70 -3.98 -8.31 -6.58
C ASP A 70 -2.60 -7.74 -6.95
N ILE A 71 -2.21 -6.64 -6.30
CA ILE A 71 -0.97 -5.91 -6.58
C ILE A 71 -0.30 -5.49 -5.27
N VAL A 72 0.99 -5.78 -5.13
CA VAL A 72 1.82 -5.23 -4.05
C VAL A 72 2.85 -4.26 -4.60
N VAL A 73 2.94 -3.08 -3.99
CA VAL A 73 3.90 -2.03 -4.35
C VAL A 73 4.91 -1.85 -3.23
N GLU A 74 6.15 -2.34 -3.43
CA GLU A 74 7.24 -2.21 -2.45
C GLU A 74 8.02 -0.91 -2.64
N VAL A 75 8.01 -0.05 -1.61
CA VAL A 75 8.70 1.25 -1.56
C VAL A 75 9.23 1.57 -0.14
N MET A 76 9.52 0.54 0.66
CA MET A 76 10.05 0.67 2.03
C MET A 76 11.52 1.06 2.04
N GLY A 77 12.28 0.56 1.06
CA GLY A 77 13.73 0.69 1.01
C GLY A 77 14.49 -0.20 2.00
N GLY A 78 15.80 -0.34 1.76
CA GLY A 78 16.63 -1.33 2.44
C GLY A 78 16.50 -2.73 1.83
N ILE A 79 17.36 -3.66 2.24
CA ILE A 79 17.33 -5.06 1.76
C ILE A 79 16.44 -5.90 2.67
N ASN A 80 16.70 -5.88 3.97
CA ASN A 80 15.89 -6.59 4.96
C ASN A 80 14.99 -5.61 5.73
N PRO A 81 13.68 -5.90 5.91
CA PRO A 81 12.97 -7.12 5.51
C PRO A 81 12.36 -7.10 4.09
N ALA A 82 12.63 -6.08 3.27
CA ALA A 82 11.97 -5.88 1.96
C ALA A 82 12.09 -7.08 1.01
N TYR A 83 13.29 -7.64 0.86
CA TYR A 83 13.53 -8.81 0.01
C TYR A 83 12.73 -10.04 0.45
N GLU A 84 12.69 -10.31 1.75
CA GLU A 84 11.97 -11.47 2.29
C GLU A 84 10.46 -11.31 2.11
N TYR A 85 9.92 -10.09 2.27
CA TYR A 85 8.51 -9.83 2.01
C TYR A 85 8.18 -10.06 0.53
N VAL A 86 8.93 -9.46 -0.39
CA VAL A 86 8.69 -9.63 -1.84
C VAL A 86 8.81 -11.07 -2.28
N LYS A 87 9.75 -11.83 -1.71
CA LYS A 87 9.95 -13.25 -2.02
C LYS A 87 8.81 -14.14 -1.50
N SER A 88 8.11 -13.70 -0.46
CA SER A 88 7.04 -14.48 0.19
C SER A 88 5.64 -14.17 -0.34
N LEU A 89 5.51 -13.18 -1.24
CA LEU A 89 4.30 -12.86 -2.01
C LEU A 89 4.19 -13.78 -3.24
#